data_AF-A0A926VX05-F1
#
_entry.id   AF-A0A926VX05-F1
#
_cell.length_a   1.000
_cell.length_b   1.000
_cell.length_c   1.000
_cell.angle_alpha   90.00
_cell.angle_beta   90.00
_cell.angle_gamma   90.00
#
_symmetry.space_group_name_H-M   'P 1'
#
loop_
_entity.id
_entity.type
_entity.pdbx_description
1 polymer ?
#
loop_
_entity_poly.entity_id
_entity_poly.type
_entity_poly.pdbx_seq_one_letter_code
_entity_poly.pdbx_strand_id
1 'polypeptide(L)'
;MLYQKLLWILPIASTLNFLVAIPKVQANCPASVQPLEEVQPQVQQRWDELQRQQTYPWGTTKVYERLQGARITLAPSFDQLRGSYKQEALNLLRLGNYLHSVYASDGRLLSAVYDACTRFDMLTEKARYSWYYNSIARSLPDNLKREALRNAGRPSWRQVRVTISETQERSIRDLFWNRMGYSQANNGMWIAWVPEHGYFEINVPNGYNIKQLGQFWRSAPRNYRYIVLSTDGSLVFEKEAGVQGAGSKGDKTARGFNPFLFENHW
;
A
#
# COMPACT_ATOMS: atom_id res chain seq x y z
N MET A 1 25.20 16.46 -83.16
CA MET A 1 24.77 15.05 -83.21
C MET A 1 24.17 14.71 -81.85
N LEU A 2 22.82 14.72 -81.78
CA LEU A 2 21.94 13.56 -81.49
C LEU A 2 21.98 13.12 -80.01
N TYR A 3 21.04 13.53 -79.15
CA TYR A 3 19.68 12.99 -78.93
C TYR A 3 19.60 11.55 -78.36
N GLN A 4 18.92 11.45 -77.21
CA GLN A 4 17.88 10.44 -76.85
C GLN A 4 18.29 9.01 -76.43
N LYS A 5 17.98 8.66 -75.16
CA LYS A 5 16.95 7.66 -74.69
C LYS A 5 17.23 7.25 -73.22
N LEU A 6 16.28 7.48 -72.28
CA LEU A 6 15.29 6.51 -71.75
C LEU A 6 15.96 5.26 -71.11
N LEU A 7 15.66 4.72 -69.92
CA LEU A 7 14.40 4.56 -69.18
C LEU A 7 14.75 4.11 -67.73
N TRP A 8 14.03 4.67 -66.75
CA TRP A 8 13.37 4.01 -65.60
C TRP A 8 13.90 2.68 -65.04
N ILE A 9 14.31 2.66 -63.76
CA ILE A 9 13.84 1.68 -62.76
C ILE A 9 13.79 2.36 -61.37
N LEU A 10 12.59 2.59 -60.84
CA LEU A 10 12.32 2.84 -59.42
C LEU A 10 12.41 1.50 -58.67
N PRO A 11 13.20 1.35 -57.58
CA PRO A 11 12.90 0.36 -56.59
C PRO A 11 11.87 0.95 -55.63
N ILE A 12 10.67 0.37 -55.70
CA ILE A 12 9.56 0.52 -54.76
C ILE A 12 10.12 0.24 -53.35
N ALA A 13 10.34 1.30 -52.58
CA ALA A 13 10.57 1.20 -51.14
C ALA A 13 9.23 0.85 -50.48
N SER A 14 8.84 -0.42 -50.57
CA SER A 14 7.78 -1.01 -49.76
C SER A 14 8.22 -1.00 -48.31
N THR A 15 8.03 0.12 -47.62
CA THR A 15 8.07 0.17 -46.16
C THR A 15 6.85 -0.58 -45.64
N LEU A 16 7.01 -1.89 -45.49
CA LEU A 16 6.17 -2.72 -44.64
C LEU A 16 6.24 -2.14 -43.22
N ASN A 17 5.26 -1.30 -42.90
CA ASN A 17 4.88 -0.98 -41.54
C ASN A 17 4.36 -2.25 -40.88
N PHE A 18 5.27 -3.13 -40.46
CA PHE A 18 4.96 -4.04 -39.37
C PHE A 18 4.81 -3.18 -38.12
N LEU A 19 3.57 -2.74 -37.90
CA LEU A 19 3.05 -2.45 -36.57
C LEU A 19 3.20 -3.74 -35.77
N VAL A 20 4.40 -3.94 -35.20
CA VAL A 20 4.55 -4.83 -34.07
C VAL A 20 3.65 -4.23 -33.00
N ALA A 21 2.51 -4.88 -32.77
CA ALA A 21 1.61 -4.57 -31.68
C ALA A 21 2.38 -4.83 -30.39
N ILE A 22 3.09 -3.81 -29.92
CA ILE A 22 3.67 -3.80 -28.59
C ILE A 22 2.46 -3.96 -27.65
N PRO A 23 2.39 -5.01 -26.81
CA PRO A 23 1.33 -5.11 -25.83
C PRO A 23 1.28 -3.79 -25.03
N LYS A 24 0.08 -3.26 -24.78
CA LYS A 24 -0.18 -2.00 -24.06
C LYS A 24 0.17 -2.06 -22.56
N VAL A 25 1.25 -2.74 -22.22
CA VAL A 25 1.74 -2.89 -20.86
C VAL A 25 3.25 -2.65 -20.96
N GLN A 26 3.69 -1.45 -20.55
CA GLN A 26 5.10 -1.01 -20.32
C GLN A 26 5.83 -0.11 -21.35
N ALA A 27 5.17 0.49 -22.35
CA ALA A 27 5.81 1.47 -23.25
C ALA A 27 5.23 2.88 -23.10
N ASN A 28 5.62 3.59 -22.03
CA ASN A 28 5.69 5.06 -21.86
C ASN A 28 5.58 5.40 -20.37
N CYS A 29 6.72 5.47 -19.68
CA CYS A 29 6.79 6.20 -18.42
C CYS A 29 7.77 7.37 -18.52
N PRO A 30 7.46 8.47 -19.22
CA PRO A 30 8.26 9.67 -19.17
C PRO A 30 7.50 10.78 -18.45
N ALA A 31 7.88 11.03 -17.20
CA ALA A 31 7.90 12.38 -16.66
C ALA A 31 9.09 12.41 -15.71
N SER A 32 10.16 13.11 -16.11
CA SER A 32 11.25 13.40 -15.19
C SER A 32 10.66 13.98 -13.92
N VAL A 33 11.06 13.45 -12.77
CA VAL A 33 10.66 13.99 -11.48
C VAL A 33 11.10 15.45 -11.42
N GLN A 34 10.19 16.36 -11.07
CA GLN A 34 10.51 17.78 -11.03
C GLN A 34 11.33 18.12 -9.79
N PRO A 35 12.40 18.94 -9.91
CA PRO A 35 13.18 19.38 -8.78
C PRO A 35 12.32 20.05 -7.71
N LEU A 36 12.68 19.86 -6.44
CA LEU A 36 11.87 20.33 -5.31
C LEU A 36 11.75 21.86 -5.36
N GLU A 37 12.83 22.53 -5.74
CA GLU A 37 12.94 23.99 -5.82
C GLU A 37 11.95 24.59 -6.83
N GLU A 38 11.65 23.86 -7.91
CA GLU A 38 10.73 24.31 -8.97
C GLU A 38 9.26 24.14 -8.59
N VAL A 39 8.95 23.15 -7.74
CA VAL A 39 7.57 22.74 -7.42
C VAL A 39 7.13 23.10 -6.00
N GLN A 40 8.09 23.40 -5.11
CA GLN A 40 7.81 23.76 -3.73
C GLN A 40 6.86 24.97 -3.61
N PRO A 41 6.96 26.03 -4.43
CA PRO A 41 6.01 27.15 -4.36
C PRO A 41 4.56 26.74 -4.63
N GLN A 42 4.32 25.91 -5.65
CA GLN A 42 2.99 25.43 -6.05
C GLN A 42 2.41 24.51 -4.97
N VAL A 43 3.23 23.60 -4.44
CA VAL A 43 2.81 22.72 -3.34
C VAL A 43 2.53 23.51 -2.08
N GLN A 44 3.34 24.51 -1.75
CA GLN A 44 3.12 25.38 -0.59
C GLN A 44 1.83 26.20 -0.74
N GLN A 45 1.58 26.80 -1.91
CA GLN A 45 0.34 27.51 -2.18
C GLN A 45 -0.86 26.58 -2.00
N ARG A 46 -0.82 25.38 -2.59
CA ARG A 46 -1.90 24.40 -2.46
C ARG A 46 -2.08 23.96 -1.01
N TRP A 47 -0.99 23.77 -0.29
CA TRP A 47 -1.01 23.44 1.13
C TRP A 47 -1.72 24.53 1.94
N ASP A 48 -1.38 25.80 1.72
CA ASP A 48 -1.98 26.93 2.43
C ASP A 48 -3.49 27.05 2.14
N GLU A 49 -3.92 26.79 0.90
CA GLU A 49 -5.34 26.69 0.56
C GLU A 49 -6.03 25.59 1.37
N LEU A 50 -5.44 24.38 1.40
CA LEU A 50 -5.97 23.25 2.15
C LEU A 50 -6.02 23.51 3.66
N GLN A 51 -5.09 24.30 4.21
CA GLN A 51 -5.07 24.68 5.63
C GLN A 51 -6.21 25.64 6.00
N ARG A 52 -6.65 26.49 5.06
CA ARG A 52 -7.74 27.48 5.25
C ARG A 52 -9.13 26.92 4.95
N GLN A 53 -9.21 25.82 4.23
CA GLN A 53 -10.46 25.16 3.87
C GLN A 53 -11.20 24.65 5.12
N GLN A 54 -12.50 24.99 5.24
CA GLN A 54 -13.34 24.58 6.37
C GLN A 54 -14.12 23.29 6.12
N THR A 55 -14.35 22.96 4.84
CA THR A 55 -15.16 21.82 4.40
C THR A 55 -14.45 21.04 3.32
N TYR A 56 -14.36 19.73 3.45
CA TYR A 56 -13.77 18.78 2.50
C TYR A 56 -14.83 17.79 2.01
N PRO A 57 -14.54 16.98 0.98
CA PRO A 57 -15.47 15.94 0.51
C PRO A 57 -15.90 14.93 1.58
N TRP A 58 -15.11 14.76 2.64
CA TRP A 58 -15.41 13.89 3.79
C TRP A 58 -15.94 14.65 5.02
N GLY A 59 -16.39 15.90 4.85
CA GLY A 59 -16.94 16.74 5.93
C GLY A 59 -15.93 17.76 6.45
N THR A 60 -16.01 18.10 7.73
CA THR A 60 -15.22 19.19 8.36
C THR A 60 -13.94 18.70 9.03
N THR A 61 -13.68 17.40 9.02
CA THR A 61 -12.50 16.81 9.66
C THR A 61 -11.22 17.19 8.92
N LYS A 62 -10.33 17.93 9.58
CA LYS A 62 -9.01 18.30 9.03
C LYS A 62 -8.06 17.11 9.04
N VAL A 63 -7.40 16.85 7.92
CA VAL A 63 -6.45 15.72 7.74
C VAL A 63 -5.04 16.14 7.33
N TYR A 64 -4.84 17.40 6.97
CA TYR A 64 -3.54 17.96 6.57
C TYR A 64 -2.85 18.56 7.78
N GLU A 65 -1.84 17.88 8.32
CA GLU A 65 -1.19 18.28 9.58
C GLU A 65 0.06 19.14 9.33
N ARG A 66 0.99 18.66 8.50
CA ARG A 66 2.29 19.33 8.35
C ARG A 66 2.93 19.10 6.99
N LEU A 67 3.54 20.16 6.44
CA LEU A 67 4.43 20.14 5.29
C LEU A 67 5.82 20.61 5.74
N GLN A 68 6.85 19.81 5.48
CA GLN A 68 8.24 20.12 5.82
C GLN A 68 9.17 19.63 4.70
N GLY A 69 9.66 20.56 3.88
CA GLY A 69 10.40 20.24 2.66
C GLY A 69 9.58 19.32 1.75
N ALA A 70 10.16 18.20 1.33
CA ALA A 70 9.49 17.17 0.53
C ALA A 70 8.53 16.26 1.34
N ARG A 71 8.39 16.44 2.65
CA ARG A 71 7.55 15.55 3.49
C ARG A 71 6.21 16.20 3.82
N ILE A 72 5.12 15.52 3.45
CA ILE A 72 3.76 15.81 3.91
C ILE A 72 3.37 14.79 4.97
N THR A 73 2.88 15.24 6.11
CA THR A 73 2.34 14.39 7.18
C THR A 73 0.85 14.69 7.35
N LEU A 74 0.05 13.64 7.33
CA LEU A 74 -1.39 13.68 7.56
C LEU A 74 -1.71 13.43 9.04
N ALA A 75 -2.81 14.02 9.52
CA ALA A 75 -3.27 13.89 10.90
C ALA A 75 -3.82 12.48 11.19
N PRO A 76 -3.91 12.05 12.47
CA PRO A 76 -4.51 10.76 12.84
C PRO A 76 -5.93 10.54 12.33
N SER A 77 -6.68 11.62 12.14
CA SER A 77 -8.03 11.62 11.56
C SER A 77 -8.07 11.07 10.13
N PHE A 78 -6.96 11.12 9.37
CA PHE A 78 -6.87 10.51 8.05
C PHE A 78 -7.14 8.99 8.11
N ASP A 79 -6.62 8.30 9.13
CA ASP A 79 -6.76 6.85 9.23
C ASP A 79 -8.21 6.40 9.50
N GLN A 80 -9.03 7.31 10.04
CA GLN A 80 -10.45 7.12 10.31
C GLN A 80 -11.33 7.31 9.06
N LEU A 81 -10.78 7.87 7.97
CA LEU A 81 -11.52 8.05 6.73
C LEU A 81 -11.83 6.70 6.07
N ARG A 82 -12.93 6.66 5.30
CA ARG A 82 -13.23 5.55 4.39
C ARG A 82 -12.23 5.54 3.22
N GLY A 83 -12.02 4.38 2.59
CA GLY A 83 -11.03 4.21 1.52
C GLY A 83 -11.13 5.23 0.37
N SER A 84 -12.34 5.53 -0.10
CA SER A 84 -12.56 6.55 -1.13
C SER A 84 -12.16 7.95 -0.66
N TYR A 85 -12.48 8.31 0.57
CA TYR A 85 -12.09 9.60 1.15
C TYR A 85 -10.60 9.71 1.44
N LYS A 86 -9.92 8.60 1.75
CA LYS A 86 -8.45 8.59 1.83
C LYS A 86 -7.82 8.94 0.48
N GLN A 87 -8.28 8.29 -0.59
CA GLN A 87 -7.82 8.60 -1.95
C GLN A 87 -8.12 10.05 -2.32
N GLU A 88 -9.31 10.54 -2.00
CA GLU A 88 -9.68 11.93 -2.29
C GLU A 88 -8.82 12.93 -1.52
N ALA A 89 -8.51 12.66 -0.24
CA ALA A 89 -7.60 13.48 0.55
C ALA A 89 -6.20 13.56 -0.06
N LEU A 90 -5.71 12.46 -0.62
CA LEU A 90 -4.41 12.41 -1.30
C LEU A 90 -4.45 13.15 -2.64
N ASN A 91 -5.51 12.96 -3.43
CA ASN A 91 -5.71 13.64 -4.72
C ASN A 91 -5.77 15.17 -4.57
N LEU A 92 -6.35 15.66 -3.47
CA LEU A 92 -6.44 17.10 -3.20
C LEU A 92 -5.08 17.77 -2.97
N LEU A 93 -4.02 17.01 -2.66
CA LEU A 93 -2.64 17.53 -2.58
C LEU A 93 -2.08 17.88 -3.97
N ARG A 94 -2.62 17.30 -5.04
CA ARG A 94 -2.26 17.59 -6.45
C ARG A 94 -0.75 17.48 -6.72
N LEU A 95 -0.13 16.41 -6.22
CA LEU A 95 1.33 16.27 -6.23
C LEU A 95 1.93 15.87 -7.59
N GLY A 96 1.14 15.50 -8.59
CA GLY A 96 1.66 15.20 -9.93
C GLY A 96 2.90 14.29 -9.90
N ASN A 97 4.01 14.75 -10.50
CA ASN A 97 5.36 14.13 -10.51
C ASN A 97 6.37 14.84 -9.57
N TYR A 98 5.88 15.43 -8.48
CA TYR A 98 6.71 16.20 -7.55
C TYR A 98 7.46 15.29 -6.57
N LEU A 99 8.60 15.77 -6.06
CA LEU A 99 9.45 15.04 -5.11
C LEU A 99 8.83 14.81 -3.71
N HIS A 100 7.58 15.23 -3.49
CA HIS A 100 6.94 15.09 -2.19
C HIS A 100 6.51 13.64 -1.89
N SER A 101 6.58 13.27 -0.63
CA SER A 101 6.08 12.00 -0.10
C SER A 101 5.10 12.26 1.06
N VAL A 102 4.01 11.49 1.09
CA VAL A 102 2.92 11.63 2.05
C VAL A 102 2.99 10.51 3.08
N TYR A 103 2.93 10.88 4.35
CA TYR A 103 3.01 9.97 5.48
C TYR A 103 1.77 10.13 6.37
N ALA A 104 1.34 9.04 6.99
CA ALA A 104 0.38 9.08 8.09
C ALA A 104 1.02 9.65 9.36
N SER A 105 0.18 9.99 10.33
CA SER A 105 0.60 10.50 11.64
C SER A 105 1.48 9.52 12.43
N ASP A 106 1.38 8.23 12.12
CA ASP A 106 2.19 7.15 12.67
C ASP A 106 3.49 6.93 11.89
N GLY A 107 3.83 7.80 10.95
CA GLY A 107 5.07 7.68 10.17
C GLY A 107 5.01 6.66 9.04
N ARG A 108 3.88 5.96 8.83
CA ARG A 108 3.69 5.05 7.71
C ARG A 108 3.65 5.81 6.39
N LEU A 109 4.44 5.38 5.40
CA LEU A 109 4.39 5.96 4.06
C LEU A 109 3.06 5.62 3.38
N LEU A 110 2.30 6.65 3.01
CA LEU A 110 1.01 6.51 2.35
C LEU A 110 1.16 6.65 0.83
N SER A 111 1.88 7.67 0.39
CA SER A 111 2.15 7.94 -1.01
C SER A 111 3.60 8.40 -1.18
N ALA A 112 4.22 8.01 -2.28
CA ALA A 112 5.60 8.35 -2.60
C ALA A 112 5.68 9.09 -3.94
N VAL A 113 6.87 9.62 -4.25
CA VAL A 113 7.17 10.30 -5.50
C VAL A 113 6.68 9.48 -6.70
N TYR A 114 5.88 10.12 -7.52
CA TYR A 114 5.35 9.61 -8.78
C TYR A 114 6.50 9.55 -9.79
N ASP A 115 6.99 8.36 -10.09
CA ASP A 115 7.43 8.07 -11.45
C ASP A 115 6.18 7.55 -12.21
N ALA A 116 6.04 7.89 -13.49
CA ALA A 116 4.85 7.56 -14.28
C ALA A 116 4.59 6.04 -14.43
N CYS A 117 5.45 5.19 -13.86
CA CYS A 117 5.38 3.74 -13.81
C CYS A 117 4.88 3.21 -12.46
N THR A 118 4.97 4.00 -11.39
CA THR A 118 4.56 3.64 -10.04
C THR A 118 3.55 4.65 -9.49
N ARG A 119 2.31 4.62 -9.99
CA ARG A 119 1.22 5.32 -9.29
C ARG A 119 1.00 4.66 -7.94
N PHE A 120 1.21 5.36 -6.83
CA PHE A 120 0.71 4.88 -5.55
C PHE A 120 0.13 6.00 -4.69
N ASP A 121 -1.20 6.06 -4.65
CA ASP A 121 -1.94 7.01 -3.82
C ASP A 121 -2.07 6.49 -2.37
N MET A 122 -2.32 5.19 -2.17
CA MET A 122 -2.07 4.52 -0.89
C MET A 122 -1.26 3.26 -1.09
N LEU A 123 -0.17 3.11 -0.33
CA LEU A 123 0.67 1.93 -0.41
C LEU A 123 0.07 0.79 0.41
N THR A 124 0.01 -0.39 -0.22
CA THR A 124 0.02 -1.64 0.54
C THR A 124 1.34 -1.76 1.31
N GLU A 125 1.36 -2.61 2.30
CA GLU A 125 2.56 -2.93 3.06
C GLU A 125 3.64 -3.52 2.13
N LYS A 126 3.26 -4.24 1.06
CA LYS A 126 4.21 -4.73 0.04
C LYS A 126 4.88 -3.57 -0.66
N ALA A 127 4.08 -2.60 -1.09
CA ALA A 127 4.56 -1.45 -1.82
C ALA A 127 5.42 -0.53 -0.93
N ARG A 128 5.04 -0.35 0.35
CA ARG A 128 5.89 0.33 1.35
C ARG A 128 7.23 -0.36 1.51
N TYR A 129 7.22 -1.66 1.78
CA TYR A 129 8.46 -2.45 1.91
C TYR A 129 9.34 -2.29 0.66
N SER A 130 8.77 -2.45 -0.53
CA SER A 130 9.49 -2.29 -1.79
C SER A 130 10.05 -0.88 -1.96
N TRP A 131 9.30 0.16 -1.57
CA TRP A 131 9.80 1.52 -1.60
C TRP A 131 10.99 1.70 -0.66
N TYR A 132 10.85 1.35 0.62
CA TYR A 132 11.93 1.46 1.62
C TYR A 132 13.16 0.66 1.22
N TYR A 133 12.98 -0.55 0.68
CA TYR A 133 14.08 -1.35 0.15
C TYR A 133 14.85 -0.61 -0.96
N ASN A 134 14.15 0.04 -1.89
CA ASN A 134 14.81 0.70 -3.00
C ASN A 134 15.34 2.10 -2.67
N SER A 135 14.70 2.83 -1.77
CA SER A 135 15.08 4.21 -1.41
C SER A 135 16.06 4.26 -0.23
N ILE A 136 15.80 3.48 0.82
CA ILE A 136 16.60 3.48 2.05
C ILE A 136 17.71 2.44 1.94
N ALA A 137 17.43 1.20 1.52
CA ALA A 137 18.47 0.15 1.57
C ALA A 137 19.66 0.40 0.63
N ARG A 138 19.50 1.17 -0.45
CA ARG A 138 20.64 1.61 -1.29
C ARG A 138 21.58 2.59 -0.59
N SER A 139 21.12 3.23 0.49
CA SER A 139 21.90 4.16 1.31
C SER A 139 22.23 3.61 2.70
N LEU A 140 21.83 2.37 3.02
CA LEU A 140 22.25 1.72 4.25
C LEU A 140 23.71 1.28 4.12
N PRO A 141 24.59 1.61 5.08
CA PRO A 141 25.95 1.08 5.10
C PRO A 141 25.92 -0.46 5.13
N ASP A 142 26.90 -1.10 4.48
CA ASP A 142 26.97 -2.55 4.24
C ASP A 142 26.83 -3.42 5.51
N ASN A 143 27.03 -2.82 6.68
CA ASN A 143 26.95 -3.46 7.99
C ASN A 143 25.52 -3.55 8.58
N LEU A 144 24.53 -2.85 8.01
CA LEU A 144 23.15 -2.96 8.45
C LEU A 144 22.47 -4.15 7.78
N LYS A 145 22.14 -5.15 8.60
CA LYS A 145 21.64 -6.43 8.08
C LYS A 145 20.28 -6.26 7.38
N ARG A 146 20.06 -7.00 6.30
CA ARG A 146 18.80 -7.00 5.52
C ARG A 146 17.57 -7.32 6.37
N GLU A 147 17.72 -7.97 7.53
CA GLU A 147 16.65 -8.15 8.51
C GLU A 147 16.06 -6.83 9.03
N ALA A 148 16.81 -5.73 9.02
CA ALA A 148 16.31 -4.38 9.36
C ALA A 148 15.27 -3.84 8.37
N LEU A 149 15.09 -4.50 7.21
CA LEU A 149 14.05 -4.16 6.24
C LEU A 149 12.77 -4.96 6.49
N ARG A 150 12.80 -6.01 7.33
CA ARG A 150 11.57 -6.70 7.76
C ARG A 150 10.76 -5.79 8.66
N ASN A 151 9.44 -5.99 8.65
CA ASN A 151 8.56 -5.26 9.54
C ASN A 151 8.60 -5.75 10.99
N ALA A 152 9.28 -6.87 11.26
CA ALA A 152 9.59 -7.34 12.62
C ALA A 152 10.55 -6.41 13.37
N GLY A 153 10.49 -6.49 14.70
CA GLY A 153 11.41 -5.79 15.59
C GLY A 153 11.15 -4.29 15.65
N ARG A 154 12.22 -3.49 15.59
CA ARG A 154 12.19 -2.02 15.71
C ARG A 154 13.01 -1.35 14.59
N PRO A 155 12.59 -1.46 13.32
CA PRO A 155 13.26 -0.76 12.22
C PRO A 155 13.38 0.74 12.49
N SER A 156 14.56 1.32 12.29
CA SER A 156 14.85 2.74 12.57
C SER A 156 14.12 3.71 11.64
N TRP A 157 13.72 3.25 10.45
CA TRP A 157 13.01 4.02 9.44
C TRP A 157 11.48 4.04 9.62
N ARG A 158 10.96 3.37 10.66
CA ARG A 158 9.52 3.21 10.89
C ARG A 158 9.16 3.47 12.34
N GLN A 159 7.98 4.06 12.57
CA GLN A 159 7.46 4.11 13.93
C GLN A 159 6.92 2.73 14.31
N VAL A 160 7.48 2.13 15.35
CA VAL A 160 7.03 0.81 15.83
C VAL A 160 6.23 1.00 17.10
N ARG A 161 4.91 0.79 17.02
CA ARG A 161 3.99 0.90 18.17
C ARG A 161 3.65 -0.48 18.74
N VAL A 162 3.55 -1.49 17.88
CA VAL A 162 3.30 -2.88 18.25
C VAL A 162 4.41 -3.75 17.68
N THR A 163 5.28 -4.22 18.56
CA THR A 163 6.42 -5.07 18.17
C THR A 163 5.98 -6.51 17.94
N ILE A 164 6.59 -7.16 16.95
CA ILE A 164 6.57 -8.61 16.79
C ILE A 164 8.01 -9.13 16.73
N SER A 165 8.27 -10.30 17.29
CA SER A 165 9.59 -10.94 17.13
C SER A 165 9.78 -11.43 15.69
N GLU A 166 11.02 -11.45 15.22
CA GLU A 166 11.35 -11.97 13.90
C GLU A 166 10.91 -13.42 13.69
N THR A 167 11.06 -14.25 14.72
CA THR A 167 10.66 -15.67 14.68
C THR A 167 9.15 -15.81 14.51
N GLN A 168 8.35 -14.98 15.19
CA GLN A 168 6.89 -14.99 15.07
C GLN A 168 6.43 -14.43 13.72
N GLU A 169 7.01 -13.33 13.24
CA GLU A 169 6.66 -12.83 11.91
C GLU A 169 6.99 -13.88 10.85
N ARG A 170 8.18 -14.49 10.92
CA ARG A 170 8.62 -15.52 9.98
C ARG A 170 7.70 -16.74 9.98
N SER A 171 7.36 -17.27 11.15
CA SER A 171 6.51 -18.46 11.23
C SER A 171 5.12 -18.25 10.60
N ILE A 172 4.55 -17.05 10.72
CA ILE A 172 3.25 -16.72 10.11
C ILE A 172 3.38 -16.53 8.61
N ARG A 173 4.46 -15.90 8.14
CA ARG A 173 4.75 -15.78 6.70
C ARG A 173 4.97 -17.15 6.06
N ASP A 174 5.75 -18.02 6.69
CA ASP A 174 6.00 -19.38 6.20
C ASP A 174 4.72 -20.20 6.18
N LEU A 175 3.89 -20.10 7.22
CA LEU A 175 2.57 -20.72 7.24
C LEU A 175 1.70 -20.24 6.07
N PHE A 176 1.65 -18.93 5.81
CA PHE A 176 0.92 -18.37 4.69
C PHE A 176 1.40 -18.94 3.36
N TRP A 177 2.71 -18.93 3.10
CA TRP A 177 3.26 -19.40 1.84
C TRP A 177 3.16 -20.92 1.65
N ASN A 178 3.25 -21.69 2.74
CA ASN A 178 3.00 -23.14 2.71
C ASN A 178 1.55 -23.47 2.35
N ARG A 179 0.60 -22.56 2.60
CA ARG A 179 -0.82 -22.74 2.25
C ARG A 179 -1.16 -22.17 0.89
N MET A 180 -0.62 -21.01 0.54
CA MET A 180 -0.99 -20.31 -0.71
C MET A 180 -0.09 -20.69 -1.90
N GLY A 181 1.12 -21.18 -1.63
CA GLY A 181 2.14 -21.46 -2.64
C GLY A 181 2.93 -20.21 -3.03
N TYR A 182 4.26 -20.34 -3.11
CA TYR A 182 5.17 -19.23 -3.45
C TYR A 182 4.98 -18.69 -4.87
N SER A 183 4.42 -19.46 -5.79
CA SER A 183 4.11 -19.00 -7.16
C SER A 183 3.13 -17.82 -7.17
N GLN A 184 2.29 -17.69 -6.14
CA GLN A 184 1.34 -16.57 -6.02
C GLN A 184 1.99 -15.22 -5.73
N ALA A 185 3.26 -15.20 -5.30
CA ALA A 185 3.99 -13.95 -5.07
C ALA A 185 4.07 -13.10 -6.34
N ASN A 186 4.27 -13.75 -7.50
CA ASN A 186 4.30 -13.12 -8.82
C ASN A 186 2.93 -12.60 -9.26
N ASN A 187 1.84 -13.17 -8.73
CA ASN A 187 0.48 -12.73 -9.00
C ASN A 187 0.04 -11.58 -8.09
N GLY A 188 0.94 -11.04 -7.27
CA GLY A 188 0.64 -9.91 -6.39
C GLY A 188 0.25 -10.30 -4.97
N MET A 189 0.19 -11.60 -4.63
CA MET A 189 -0.04 -12.00 -3.24
C MET A 189 1.17 -11.65 -2.36
N TRP A 190 0.90 -11.27 -1.11
CA TRP A 190 1.94 -11.03 -0.12
C TRP A 190 1.35 -10.99 1.29
N ILE A 191 2.20 -11.12 2.31
CA ILE A 191 1.83 -10.96 3.71
C ILE A 191 2.97 -10.29 4.46
N ALA A 192 2.68 -9.38 5.38
CA ALA A 192 3.66 -8.84 6.32
C ALA A 192 3.01 -8.24 7.57
N TRP A 193 3.82 -8.03 8.61
CA TRP A 193 3.40 -7.31 9.80
C TRP A 193 3.30 -5.79 9.55
N VAL A 194 2.33 -5.12 10.16
CA VAL A 194 2.20 -3.66 10.19
C VAL A 194 2.41 -3.18 11.63
N PRO A 195 3.62 -2.73 11.98
CA PRO A 195 4.01 -2.43 13.36
C PRO A 195 3.40 -1.14 13.92
N GLU A 196 2.82 -0.27 13.09
CA GLU A 196 2.13 0.94 13.57
C GLU A 196 0.81 0.60 14.27
N HIS A 197 0.15 -0.48 13.86
CA HIS A 197 -1.21 -0.81 14.29
C HIS A 197 -1.37 -2.23 14.82
N GLY A 198 -0.39 -3.10 14.64
CA GLY A 198 -0.39 -4.44 15.21
C GLY A 198 -1.27 -5.44 14.48
N TYR A 199 -1.14 -5.55 13.16
CA TYR A 199 -1.86 -6.54 12.36
C TYR A 199 -0.98 -7.12 11.26
N PHE A 200 -1.37 -8.27 10.71
CA PHE A 200 -0.81 -8.77 9.45
C PHE A 200 -1.61 -8.24 8.26
N GLU A 201 -0.95 -7.52 7.37
CA GLU A 201 -1.53 -7.15 6.08
C GLU A 201 -1.30 -8.28 5.09
N ILE A 202 -2.36 -8.73 4.42
CA ILE A 202 -2.32 -9.67 3.30
C ILE A 202 -2.72 -8.91 2.05
N ASN A 203 -1.86 -8.91 1.04
CA ASN A 203 -2.22 -8.38 -0.27
C ASN A 203 -2.68 -9.51 -1.17
N VAL A 204 -3.74 -9.27 -1.94
CA VAL A 204 -4.28 -10.19 -2.94
C VAL A 204 -4.49 -9.46 -4.27
N PRO A 205 -4.41 -10.16 -5.42
CA PRO A 205 -4.70 -9.54 -6.71
C PRO A 205 -6.10 -8.91 -6.76
N ASN A 206 -6.27 -7.88 -7.59
CA ASN A 206 -7.59 -7.29 -7.84
C ASN A 206 -8.57 -8.37 -8.32
N GLY A 207 -9.76 -8.44 -7.72
CA GLY A 207 -10.78 -9.44 -8.05
C GLY A 207 -10.49 -10.87 -7.53
N TYR A 208 -9.48 -11.03 -6.67
CA TYR A 208 -9.14 -12.33 -6.09
C TYR A 208 -10.31 -12.97 -5.33
N ASN A 209 -10.53 -14.27 -5.56
CA ASN A 209 -11.55 -15.03 -4.84
C ASN A 209 -11.10 -15.28 -3.39
N ILE A 210 -11.60 -14.45 -2.47
CA ILE A 210 -11.22 -14.49 -1.04
C ILE A 210 -11.46 -15.85 -0.38
N LYS A 211 -12.37 -16.69 -0.92
CA LYS A 211 -12.60 -18.05 -0.40
C LYS A 211 -11.35 -18.93 -0.48
N GLN A 212 -10.44 -18.65 -1.41
CA GLN A 212 -9.17 -19.38 -1.53
C GLN A 212 -8.26 -19.18 -0.31
N LEU A 213 -8.34 -18.03 0.39
CA LEU A 213 -7.64 -17.84 1.67
C LEU A 213 -8.16 -18.76 2.78
N GLY A 214 -9.29 -19.45 2.59
CA GLY A 214 -9.81 -20.44 3.52
C GLY A 214 -8.78 -21.52 3.91
N GLN A 215 -7.85 -21.85 3.02
CA GLN A 215 -6.76 -22.79 3.30
C GLN A 215 -5.77 -22.23 4.35
N PHE A 216 -5.45 -20.94 4.28
CA PHE A 216 -4.66 -20.24 5.28
C PHE A 216 -5.45 -20.07 6.59
N TRP A 217 -6.71 -19.65 6.51
CA TRP A 217 -7.53 -19.35 7.69
C TRP A 217 -7.76 -20.52 8.64
N ARG A 218 -7.71 -21.76 8.15
CA ARG A 218 -7.81 -22.98 8.98
C ARG A 218 -6.63 -23.15 9.94
N SER A 219 -5.47 -22.56 9.64
CA SER A 219 -4.25 -22.69 10.44
C SER A 219 -3.73 -21.36 10.98
N ALA A 220 -4.23 -20.22 10.48
CA ALA A 220 -3.80 -18.90 10.91
C ALA A 220 -4.00 -18.71 12.43
N PRO A 221 -2.96 -18.30 13.18
CA PRO A 221 -3.08 -18.04 14.61
C PRO A 221 -4.14 -16.98 14.89
N ARG A 222 -5.02 -17.25 15.85
CA ARG A 222 -6.17 -16.38 16.13
C ARG A 222 -5.83 -15.16 16.98
N ASN A 223 -4.65 -15.12 17.61
CA ASN A 223 -4.24 -14.03 18.48
C ASN A 223 -3.76 -12.77 17.72
N TYR A 224 -3.80 -12.78 16.38
CA TYR A 224 -3.47 -11.62 15.55
C TYR A 224 -4.68 -11.16 14.75
N ARG A 225 -4.74 -9.86 14.52
CA ARG A 225 -5.62 -9.23 13.53
C ARG A 225 -5.00 -9.38 12.14
N TYR A 226 -5.83 -9.60 11.13
CA TYR A 226 -5.43 -9.67 9.72
C TYR A 226 -6.26 -8.73 8.89
N ILE A 227 -5.62 -7.92 8.07
CA ILE A 227 -6.26 -7.03 7.10
C ILE A 227 -5.91 -7.52 5.71
N VAL A 228 -6.91 -7.77 4.88
CA VAL A 228 -6.72 -8.16 3.49
C VAL A 228 -7.01 -6.99 2.59
N LEU A 229 -6.00 -6.55 1.85
CA LEU A 229 -6.11 -5.51 0.85
C LEU A 229 -5.93 -6.10 -0.55
N SER A 230 -6.67 -5.56 -1.50
CA SER A 230 -6.44 -5.78 -2.92
C SER A 230 -5.16 -5.04 -3.36
N THR A 231 -4.58 -5.40 -4.51
CA THR A 231 -3.32 -4.80 -5.00
C THR A 231 -3.43 -3.30 -5.28
N ASP A 232 -4.64 -2.79 -5.49
CA ASP A 232 -5.00 -1.37 -5.58
C ASP A 232 -5.12 -0.66 -4.20
N GLY A 233 -4.91 -1.39 -3.09
CA GLY A 233 -5.00 -0.88 -1.73
C GLY A 233 -6.41 -0.89 -1.14
N SER A 234 -7.42 -1.38 -1.87
CA SER A 234 -8.80 -1.45 -1.39
C SER A 234 -8.96 -2.52 -0.30
N LEU A 235 -9.68 -2.21 0.77
CA LEU A 235 -10.01 -3.20 1.82
C LEU A 235 -10.95 -4.26 1.24
N VAL A 236 -10.53 -5.53 1.32
CA VAL A 236 -11.31 -6.68 0.85
C VAL A 236 -11.95 -7.42 2.01
N PHE A 237 -11.18 -7.63 3.08
CA PHE A 237 -11.61 -8.41 4.21
C PHE A 237 -10.81 -8.04 5.45
N GLU A 238 -11.42 -8.16 6.61
CA GLU A 238 -10.78 -7.97 7.89
C GLU A 238 -11.13 -9.13 8.82
N LYS A 239 -10.12 -9.65 9.51
CA LYS A 239 -10.28 -10.67 10.53
C LYS A 239 -9.70 -10.16 11.83
N GLU A 240 -10.58 -9.95 12.79
CA GLU A 240 -10.19 -9.55 14.13
C GLU A 240 -9.40 -10.64 14.85
N ALA A 241 -8.58 -10.23 15.81
CA ALA A 241 -7.97 -11.16 16.73
C ALA A 241 -9.07 -11.84 17.56
N GLY A 242 -9.05 -13.17 17.61
CA GLY A 242 -9.85 -13.92 18.55
C GLY A 242 -9.41 -13.59 19.98
N VAL A 243 -10.35 -13.15 20.81
CA VAL A 243 -10.12 -12.98 22.25
C VAL A 243 -9.69 -14.33 22.82
N GLN A 244 -8.42 -14.46 23.17
CA GLN A 244 -7.99 -15.55 24.04
C GLN A 244 -8.54 -15.22 25.42
N GLY A 245 -9.52 -16.01 25.88
CA GLY A 245 -9.93 -15.99 27.28
C GLY A 245 -8.69 -16.23 28.15
N ALA A 246 -8.29 -15.21 28.92
CA ALA A 246 -7.29 -15.35 29.95
C ALA A 246 -7.81 -16.37 30.98
N GLY A 247 -7.11 -17.49 31.13
CA GLY A 247 -7.45 -18.48 32.15
C GLY A 247 -7.14 -17.95 33.56
N SER A 248 -8.07 -18.16 34.49
CA SER A 248 -7.76 -18.30 35.91
C SER A 248 -8.57 -19.45 36.48
N LYS A 249 -7.86 -20.46 37.01
CA LYS A 249 -8.41 -21.43 37.96
C LYS A 249 -8.81 -20.65 39.22
N GLY A 250 -10.05 -20.73 39.64
CA GLY A 250 -10.48 -20.12 40.89
C GLY A 250 -11.98 -20.18 41.12
N ASP A 251 -12.38 -21.27 41.77
CA ASP A 251 -13.48 -21.36 42.72
C ASP A 251 -14.94 -21.52 42.26
N LYS A 252 -15.61 -22.42 42.97
CA LYS A 252 -17.02 -22.76 42.87
C LYS A 252 -17.85 -21.66 43.51
N THR A 253 -19.15 -21.69 43.18
CA THR A 253 -20.28 -21.01 43.85
C THR A 253 -20.36 -19.49 43.71
N ALA A 254 -21.26 -19.03 42.83
CA ALA A 254 -22.42 -18.23 43.24
C ALA A 254 -23.45 -18.12 42.10
N ARG A 255 -24.71 -18.19 42.50
CA ARG A 255 -25.92 -18.19 41.69
C ARG A 255 -26.25 -16.78 41.15
N GLY A 256 -26.97 -16.72 40.02
CA GLY A 256 -27.87 -15.61 39.74
C GLY A 256 -28.23 -15.39 38.27
N PHE A 257 -29.36 -15.97 37.82
CA PHE A 257 -30.44 -15.39 37.00
C PHE A 257 -30.11 -14.63 35.69
N ASN A 258 -30.84 -14.70 34.57
CA ASN A 258 -31.86 -15.55 33.95
C ASN A 258 -32.05 -14.93 32.53
N PRO A 259 -32.30 -15.68 31.44
CA PRO A 259 -32.33 -15.17 30.08
C PRO A 259 -33.75 -14.72 29.66
N PHE A 260 -33.86 -13.57 29.01
CA PHE A 260 -34.99 -13.23 28.14
C PHE A 260 -34.60 -13.68 26.72
N LEU A 261 -35.10 -14.79 26.15
CA LEU A 261 -36.46 -15.04 25.63
C LEU A 261 -37.00 -13.90 24.78
N PHE A 262 -36.91 -14.06 23.47
CA PHE A 262 -37.97 -13.70 22.52
C PHE A 262 -37.98 -14.70 21.36
N GLU A 263 -38.81 -15.73 21.50
CA GLU A 263 -39.58 -16.26 20.37
C GLU A 263 -40.71 -15.26 20.05
N ASN A 264 -41.00 -15.02 18.77
CA ASN A 264 -42.30 -15.38 18.18
C ASN A 264 -42.53 -14.80 16.78
N HIS A 265 -42.92 -15.73 15.89
CA HIS A 265 -43.93 -15.69 14.81
C HIS A 265 -43.81 -14.58 13.74
N TRP A 266 -43.71 -14.89 12.43
CA TRP A 266 -44.48 -15.82 11.60
C TRP A 266 -43.62 -16.56 10.57
#